data_AF-A0A1R3UEI1-F1
#
_entry.id   AF-A0A1R3UEI1-F1
#
_cell.length_a   1.000
_cell.length_b   1.000
_cell.length_c   1.000
_cell.angle_alpha   90.00
_cell.angle_beta   90.00
_cell.angle_gamma   90.00
#
_symmetry.space_group_name_H-M   'P 1'
#
loop_
_entity.id
_entity.type
_entity.pdbx_description
1 polymer ?
#
loop_
_entity_poly.entity_id
_entity_poly.type
_entity_poly.pdbx_seq_one_letter_code
_entity_poly.pdbx_strand_id
1 'polypeptide(L)'
;MLDLARLQFAITTNLHFVFVALTLGLVPMVAIMQTRHTFTGRDRDELSTRFWGQIYLINYALGIVTGLVLEFQFGMNWSGLSHFSGDVFGAPLAIETVSAFWILTANSYLQNPVGSRVVDGRLVLIALAPLPVVASALGWVGSRGWCTNTSPSRRGFLPMSPHRW
;
A
#
# COMPACT_ATOMS: atom_id res chain seq x y z
N MET A 1 -35.02 -20.58 -10.53
CA MET A 1 -34.36 -19.55 -9.69
C MET A 1 -32.98 -20.03 -9.20
N LEU A 2 -32.88 -21.27 -8.70
CA LEU A 2 -31.61 -21.85 -8.22
C LEU A 2 -30.51 -21.95 -9.30
N ASP A 3 -30.87 -22.31 -10.55
CA ASP A 3 -29.89 -22.48 -11.63
C ASP A 3 -29.27 -21.15 -12.10
N LEU A 4 -30.02 -20.06 -12.01
CA LEU A 4 -29.52 -18.71 -12.34
C LEU A 4 -28.49 -18.24 -11.31
N ALA A 5 -28.75 -18.47 -10.02
CA ALA A 5 -27.82 -18.17 -8.93
C ALA A 5 -26.53 -19.01 -9.03
N ARG A 6 -26.64 -20.29 -9.43
CA ARG A 6 -25.48 -21.17 -9.68
C ARG A 6 -24.65 -20.71 -10.87
N LEU A 7 -25.31 -20.30 -11.97
CA LEU A 7 -24.62 -19.78 -13.16
C LEU A 7 -23.91 -18.45 -12.87
N GLN A 8 -24.57 -17.54 -12.17
CA GLN A 8 -23.98 -16.26 -11.75
C GLN A 8 -22.75 -16.47 -10.85
N PHE A 9 -22.84 -17.40 -9.91
CA PHE A 9 -21.73 -17.78 -9.04
C PHE A 9 -20.57 -18.41 -9.84
N ALA A 10 -20.87 -19.32 -10.77
CA ALA A 10 -19.87 -19.98 -11.61
C ALA A 10 -19.13 -19.00 -12.54
N ILE A 11 -19.84 -18.05 -13.15
CA ILE A 11 -19.24 -17.04 -14.02
C ILE A 11 -18.33 -16.11 -13.20
N THR A 12 -18.81 -15.61 -12.06
CA THR A 12 -18.02 -14.70 -11.21
C THR A 12 -16.77 -15.40 -10.68
N THR A 13 -16.89 -16.66 -10.24
CA THR A 13 -15.77 -17.46 -9.72
C THR A 13 -14.72 -17.72 -10.79
N ASN A 14 -15.14 -18.10 -12.00
CA ASN A 14 -14.20 -18.30 -13.11
C ASN A 14 -13.45 -17.01 -13.47
N LEU A 15 -14.16 -15.88 -13.57
CA LEU A 15 -13.54 -14.59 -13.87
C LEU A 15 -12.52 -14.19 -12.79
N HIS A 16 -12.87 -14.33 -11.51
CA HIS A 16 -11.94 -14.04 -10.40
C HIS A 16 -10.70 -14.93 -10.45
N PHE A 17 -10.85 -16.24 -10.71
CA PHE A 17 -9.73 -17.16 -10.80
C PHE A 17 -8.75 -16.83 -11.94
N VAL A 18 -9.24 -16.32 -13.07
CA VAL A 18 -8.37 -15.84 -14.16
C VAL A 18 -7.50 -14.68 -13.68
N PHE A 19 -8.09 -13.70 -12.98
CA PHE A 19 -7.32 -12.60 -12.42
C PHE A 19 -6.30 -13.09 -11.40
N VAL A 20 -6.69 -13.99 -10.47
CA VAL A 20 -5.79 -14.57 -9.46
C VAL A 20 -4.62 -15.33 -10.10
N ALA A 21 -4.87 -16.15 -11.12
CA ALA A 21 -3.82 -16.88 -11.82
C ALA A 21 -2.84 -15.92 -12.52
N LEU A 22 -3.35 -14.84 -13.10
CA LEU A 22 -2.52 -13.80 -13.70
C LEU A 22 -1.64 -13.11 -12.64
N THR A 23 -2.20 -12.79 -11.47
CA THR A 23 -1.45 -12.16 -10.37
C THR A 23 -0.35 -13.08 -9.86
N LEU A 24 -0.65 -14.36 -9.63
CA LEU A 24 0.32 -15.36 -9.19
C LEU A 24 1.47 -15.59 -10.18
N GLY A 25 1.22 -15.42 -11.48
CA GLY A 25 2.28 -15.48 -12.51
C GLY A 25 3.12 -14.20 -12.57
N LEU A 26 2.49 -13.03 -12.41
CA LEU A 26 3.16 -11.72 -12.50
C LEU A 26 4.02 -11.42 -11.25
N VAL A 27 3.60 -11.84 -10.04
CA VAL A 27 4.37 -11.63 -8.79
C VAL A 27 5.83 -12.11 -8.90
N PRO A 28 6.10 -13.41 -9.17
CA PRO A 28 7.47 -13.90 -9.21
C PRO A 28 8.26 -13.28 -10.36
N MET A 29 7.62 -12.96 -11.49
CA MET A 29 8.28 -12.31 -12.62
C MET A 29 8.76 -10.90 -12.24
N VAL A 30 7.88 -10.07 -11.67
CA VAL A 30 8.23 -8.72 -11.19
C VAL A 30 9.25 -8.80 -10.05
N ALA A 31 9.10 -9.76 -9.13
CA ALA A 31 10.05 -9.96 -8.04
C ALA A 31 11.45 -10.35 -8.55
N ILE A 32 11.55 -11.28 -9.51
CA ILE A 32 12.84 -11.67 -10.12
C ILE A 32 13.48 -10.47 -10.83
N MET A 33 12.70 -9.68 -11.57
CA MET A 33 13.23 -8.47 -12.23
C MET A 33 13.75 -7.45 -11.21
N GLN A 34 13.00 -7.22 -10.13
CA GLN A 34 13.42 -6.33 -9.04
C GLN A 34 14.67 -6.85 -8.33
N THR A 35 14.73 -8.14 -8.00
CA THR A 35 15.91 -8.77 -7.39
C THR A 35 17.12 -8.63 -8.30
N ARG A 36 16.98 -8.93 -9.60
CA ARG A 36 18.05 -8.74 -10.59
C ARG A 36 18.49 -7.28 -10.69
N HIS A 37 17.56 -6.33 -10.68
CA HIS A 37 17.89 -4.91 -10.71
C HIS A 37 18.73 -4.50 -9.49
N THR A 38 18.34 -4.94 -8.28
CA THR A 38 19.11 -4.65 -7.05
C THR A 38 20.55 -5.17 -7.11
N PHE A 39 20.78 -6.34 -7.73
CA PHE A 39 22.14 -6.89 -7.86
C PHE A 39 22.93 -6.30 -9.03
N THR A 40 22.27 -5.89 -10.11
CA THR A 40 22.93 -5.53 -11.38
C THR A 40 23.04 -4.02 -11.59
N GLY A 41 22.18 -3.22 -10.95
CA GLY A 41 22.20 -1.75 -10.99
C GLY A 41 21.93 -1.14 -12.38
N ARG A 42 21.33 -1.88 -13.32
CA ARG A 42 21.06 -1.38 -14.68
C ARG A 42 19.70 -0.68 -14.75
N ASP A 43 19.67 0.51 -15.34
CA ASP A 43 18.44 1.32 -15.51
C ASP A 43 17.35 0.61 -16.33
N ARG A 44 17.73 -0.25 -17.29
CA ARG A 44 16.79 -1.03 -18.12
C ARG A 44 15.93 -2.00 -17.30
N ASP A 45 16.48 -2.54 -16.23
CA ASP A 45 15.76 -3.47 -15.35
C ASP A 45 14.78 -2.71 -14.44
N GLU A 46 15.09 -1.46 -14.08
CA GLU A 46 14.18 -0.60 -13.31
C GLU A 46 12.93 -0.24 -14.13
N LEU A 47 13.13 0.19 -15.38
CA LEU A 47 12.02 0.56 -16.28
C LEU A 47 11.10 -0.63 -16.56
N SER A 48 11.66 -1.81 -16.78
CA SER A 48 10.90 -3.05 -16.97
C SER A 48 10.10 -3.40 -15.71
N THR A 49 10.72 -3.29 -14.54
CA THR A 49 10.05 -3.59 -13.27
C THR A 49 8.92 -2.60 -12.96
N ARG A 50 9.10 -1.31 -13.26
CA ARG A 50 8.04 -0.30 -13.10
C ARG A 50 6.87 -0.54 -14.06
N PHE A 51 7.16 -0.87 -15.33
CA PHE A 51 6.11 -1.17 -16.32
C PHE A 51 5.29 -2.40 -15.93
N TRP A 52 5.94 -3.53 -15.65
CA TRP A 52 5.26 -4.76 -15.26
C TRP A 52 4.61 -4.65 -13.89
N GLY A 53 5.24 -3.94 -12.95
CA GLY A 53 4.71 -3.65 -11.63
C GLY A 53 3.42 -2.83 -11.68
N GLN A 54 3.31 -1.85 -12.59
CA GLN A 54 2.08 -1.07 -12.77
C GLN A 54 0.92 -1.94 -13.29
N ILE A 55 1.17 -2.81 -14.27
CA ILE A 55 0.16 -3.75 -14.78
C ILE A 55 -0.26 -4.73 -13.67
N TYR A 56 0.70 -5.25 -12.92
CA TYR A 56 0.47 -6.11 -11.76
C TYR A 56 -0.45 -5.45 -10.73
N LEU A 57 -0.19 -4.19 -10.36
CA LEU A 57 -0.99 -3.47 -9.37
C LEU A 57 -2.43 -3.25 -9.83
N ILE A 58 -2.63 -2.90 -11.11
CA ILE A 58 -3.97 -2.74 -11.68
C ILE A 58 -4.73 -4.07 -11.64
N ASN A 59 -4.09 -5.16 -12.06
CA ASN A 59 -4.68 -6.50 -12.03
C ASN A 59 -4.99 -6.96 -10.59
N TYR A 60 -4.08 -6.69 -9.66
CA TYR A 60 -4.24 -7.02 -8.24
C TYR A 60 -5.42 -6.30 -7.61
N ALA A 61 -5.58 -4.99 -7.89
CA ALA A 61 -6.72 -4.21 -7.41
C ALA A 61 -8.05 -4.79 -7.94
N LEU A 62 -8.11 -5.15 -9.23
CA LEU A 62 -9.29 -5.78 -9.81
C LEU A 62 -9.58 -7.18 -9.21
N GLY A 63 -8.52 -7.94 -8.91
CA GLY A 63 -8.61 -9.21 -8.18
C GLY A 63 -9.25 -9.05 -6.80
N ILE A 64 -8.82 -8.06 -6.01
CA ILE A 64 -9.42 -7.77 -4.69
C ILE A 64 -10.90 -7.43 -4.84
N VAL A 65 -11.25 -6.53 -5.76
CA VAL A 65 -12.64 -6.09 -5.96
C VAL A 65 -13.54 -7.28 -6.33
N THR A 66 -13.09 -8.13 -7.26
CA THR A 66 -13.85 -9.32 -7.67
C THR A 66 -13.95 -10.38 -6.56
N GLY A 67 -12.93 -10.49 -5.70
CA GLY A 67 -12.93 -11.38 -4.53
C GLY A 67 -13.93 -10.93 -3.46
N LEU A 68 -13.95 -9.64 -3.14
CA LEU A 68 -14.95 -9.05 -2.24
C LEU A 68 -16.37 -9.26 -2.77
N VAL A 69 -16.57 -9.11 -4.08
CA VAL A 69 -17.88 -9.39 -4.71
C VAL A 69 -18.27 -10.86 -4.54
N LEU A 70 -17.33 -11.80 -4.64
CA LEU A 70 -17.59 -13.23 -4.40
C LEU A 70 -17.92 -13.52 -2.93
N GLU A 71 -17.23 -12.88 -1.99
CA GLU A 71 -17.52 -12.99 -0.55
C GLU A 71 -18.95 -12.56 -0.24
N PHE A 72 -19.38 -11.41 -0.77
CA PHE A 72 -20.77 -10.95 -0.63
C PHE A 72 -21.78 -11.89 -1.30
N GLN A 73 -21.47 -12.39 -2.51
CA GLN A 73 -22.34 -13.36 -3.20
C GLN A 73 -22.44 -14.69 -2.45
N PHE A 74 -21.36 -15.12 -1.80
CA PHE A 74 -21.32 -16.33 -0.98
C PHE A 74 -22.12 -16.14 0.31
N GLY A 75 -21.99 -14.99 0.98
CA GLY A 75 -22.74 -14.68 2.20
C GLY A 75 -24.26 -14.54 2.00
N MET A 76 -24.69 -13.92 0.89
CA MET A 76 -26.13 -13.73 0.60
C MET A 76 -26.81 -14.96 0.00
N ASN A 77 -26.16 -15.65 -0.95
CA ASN A 77 -26.79 -16.79 -1.66
C ASN A 77 -26.48 -18.15 -1.02
N TRP A 78 -25.43 -18.26 -0.18
CA TRP A 78 -24.97 -19.49 0.47
C TRP A 78 -24.73 -19.29 1.98
N SER A 79 -25.67 -18.62 2.65
CA SER A 79 -25.56 -18.28 4.09
C SER A 79 -25.40 -19.50 5.01
N GLY A 80 -26.02 -20.64 4.67
CA GLY A 80 -25.90 -21.88 5.43
C GLY A 80 -24.50 -22.53 5.39
N LEU A 81 -23.75 -22.35 4.31
CA LEU A 81 -22.35 -22.82 4.18
C LEU A 81 -21.39 -21.83 4.86
N SER A 82 -21.72 -20.54 4.82
CA SER A 82 -20.95 -19.45 5.43
C SER A 82 -20.84 -19.57 6.96
N HIS A 83 -21.88 -20.08 7.63
CA HIS A 83 -21.85 -20.33 9.08
C HIS A 83 -20.85 -21.43 9.48
N PHE A 84 -20.46 -22.30 8.56
CA PHE A 84 -19.47 -23.36 8.79
C PHE A 84 -18.04 -22.94 8.38
N SER A 85 -17.90 -22.12 7.34
CA SER A 85 -16.59 -21.68 6.81
C SER A 85 -16.12 -20.31 7.28
N GLY A 86 -16.98 -19.53 7.96
CA GLY A 86 -16.70 -18.16 8.41
C GLY A 86 -15.51 -18.07 9.37
N ASP A 87 -15.36 -19.04 10.29
CA ASP A 87 -14.23 -19.08 11.22
C ASP A 87 -12.87 -19.29 10.52
N VAL A 88 -12.87 -19.97 9.36
CA VAL A 88 -11.65 -20.27 8.58
C VAL A 88 -11.14 -19.02 7.83
N PHE A 89 -12.05 -18.21 7.29
CA PHE A 89 -11.70 -17.01 6.53
C PHE A 89 -11.62 -15.74 7.39
N GLY A 90 -12.33 -15.70 8.52
CA GLY A 90 -12.28 -14.58 9.47
C GLY A 90 -10.97 -14.50 10.24
N ALA A 91 -10.35 -15.64 10.58
CA ALA A 91 -9.10 -15.68 11.33
C ALA A 91 -7.92 -15.01 10.60
N PRO A 92 -7.66 -15.28 9.30
CA PRO A 92 -6.62 -14.57 8.54
C PRO A 92 -6.83 -13.05 8.48
N LEU A 93 -8.05 -12.58 8.23
CA LEU A 93 -8.38 -11.16 8.14
C LEU A 93 -8.22 -10.44 9.48
N ALA A 94 -8.63 -11.10 10.57
CA ALA A 94 -8.43 -10.59 11.92
C ALA A 94 -6.94 -10.51 12.27
N ILE A 95 -6.16 -11.54 11.94
CA ILE A 95 -4.71 -11.56 12.18
C ILE A 95 -4.00 -10.47 11.36
N GLU A 96 -4.37 -10.27 10.10
CA GLU A 96 -3.82 -9.20 9.26
C GLU A 96 -4.10 -7.83 9.88
N THR A 97 -5.35 -7.57 10.25
CA THR A 97 -5.76 -6.27 10.82
C THR A 97 -5.07 -6.00 12.16
N VAL A 98 -5.02 -7.01 13.03
CA VAL A 98 -4.38 -6.90 14.35
C VAL A 98 -2.87 -6.73 14.21
N SER A 99 -2.22 -7.50 13.33
CA SER A 99 -0.78 -7.37 13.10
C SER A 99 -0.41 -6.02 12.49
N ALA A 100 -1.16 -5.54 11.49
CA ALA A 100 -0.98 -4.22 10.90
C ALA A 100 -1.16 -3.10 11.94
N PHE A 101 -2.17 -3.20 12.81
CA PHE A 101 -2.38 -2.25 13.90
C PHE A 101 -1.19 -2.19 14.86
N TRP A 102 -0.67 -3.34 15.28
CA TRP A 102 0.46 -3.40 16.21
C TRP A 102 1.76 -2.90 15.58
N ILE A 103 2.04 -3.28 14.33
CA ILE A 103 3.23 -2.81 13.60
C ILE A 103 3.17 -1.29 13.44
N LEU A 104 2.01 -0.75 13.05
CA LEU A 104 1.82 0.69 12.88
C LEU A 104 1.99 1.44 14.20
N THR A 105 1.39 0.93 15.28
CA THR A 105 1.49 1.51 16.63
C THR A 105 2.93 1.51 17.11
N ALA A 106 3.64 0.38 17.00
CA ALA A 106 5.03 0.26 17.43
C ALA A 106 5.97 1.17 16.61
N ASN A 107 5.82 1.18 15.29
CA ASN A 107 6.63 2.01 14.39
C ASN A 107 6.38 3.51 14.65
N SER A 108 5.11 3.90 14.86
CA SER A 108 4.74 5.27 15.26
C SER A 108 5.36 5.67 16.59
N TYR A 109 5.37 4.78 17.59
CA TYR A 109 5.99 5.03 18.91
C TYR A 109 7.52 5.21 18.82
N LEU A 110 8.18 4.47 17.93
CA LEU A 110 9.64 4.55 17.73
C LEU A 110 10.05 5.84 16.99
N GLN A 111 9.28 6.28 16.01
CA GLN A 111 9.61 7.47 15.20
C GLN A 111 9.25 8.78 15.88
N ASN A 112 8.22 8.79 16.74
CA ASN A 112 7.85 9.95 17.52
C ASN A 112 7.31 9.47 18.87
N PRO A 113 8.19 9.23 19.87
CA PRO A 113 7.71 8.91 21.19
C PRO A 113 6.92 10.12 21.65
N VAL A 114 5.69 9.88 22.05
CA VAL A 114 4.74 10.82 22.61
C VAL A 114 4.10 11.80 21.62
N GLY A 115 2.77 11.88 21.70
CA GLY A 115 1.99 12.95 21.09
C GLY A 115 2.27 14.32 21.70
N SER A 116 3.51 14.61 22.13
CA SER A 116 3.93 15.91 22.64
C SER A 116 5.30 16.32 22.09
N ARG A 117 5.36 17.50 21.49
CA ARG A 117 6.62 18.14 21.08
C ARG A 117 6.93 19.24 22.08
N VAL A 118 8.14 19.26 22.60
CA VAL A 118 8.60 20.38 23.45
C VAL A 118 8.91 21.55 22.54
N VAL A 119 8.06 22.58 22.60
CA VAL A 119 8.29 23.88 21.97
C VAL A 119 8.44 24.87 23.11
N ASP A 120 9.58 25.57 23.17
CA ASP A 120 9.88 26.60 24.19
C ASP A 120 9.72 26.12 25.65
N GLY A 121 10.18 24.91 25.96
CA GLY A 121 10.16 24.36 27.32
C GLY A 121 8.80 23.92 27.83
N ARG A 122 7.75 23.97 26.99
CA ARG A 122 6.39 23.51 27.33
C ARG A 122 6.03 22.28 26.50
N LEU A 123 5.59 21.21 27.18
CA LEU A 123 5.06 20.00 26.55
C LEU A 123 3.68 20.33 25.93
N VAL A 124 3.60 20.39 24.61
CA VAL A 124 2.33 20.62 23.89
C VAL A 124 1.92 19.34 23.20
N LEU A 125 0.72 18.84 23.54
CA LEU A 125 0.13 17.65 22.92
C LEU A 125 -0.37 17.99 21.51
N ILE A 126 0.25 17.44 20.47
CA ILE A 126 0.03 17.86 19.08
C ILE A 126 -0.77 16.88 18.22
N ALA A 127 -0.93 15.60 18.60
CA ALA A 127 -1.77 14.69 17.83
C ALA A 127 -2.11 13.39 18.57
N LEU A 128 -3.40 13.04 18.57
CA LEU A 128 -3.89 11.67 18.72
C LEU A 128 -4.03 11.09 17.29
N ALA A 129 -2.91 10.65 16.71
CA ALA A 129 -2.74 9.87 15.47
C ALA A 129 -3.63 10.21 14.24
N PRO A 130 -3.04 10.69 13.13
CA PRO A 130 -3.56 10.42 11.79
C PRO A 130 -2.79 9.26 11.15
N LEU A 131 -3.50 8.30 10.56
CA LEU A 131 -2.99 7.11 9.86
C LEU A 131 -2.01 7.50 8.73
N PRO A 132 -0.69 7.19 8.83
CA PRO A 132 0.28 7.46 7.75
C PRO A 132 0.07 6.60 6.49
N VAL A 133 -0.78 5.57 6.57
CA VAL A 133 -0.90 4.53 5.52
C VAL A 133 -1.52 5.07 4.22
N VAL A 134 -2.47 6.01 4.30
CA VAL A 134 -3.11 6.62 3.12
C VAL A 134 -2.15 7.59 2.43
N ALA A 135 -1.30 8.29 3.20
CA ALA A 135 -0.34 9.25 2.66
C ALA A 135 0.82 8.55 1.92
N SER A 136 1.30 7.42 2.43
CA SER A 136 2.39 6.66 1.80
C SER A 136 1.95 5.90 0.55
N ALA A 137 0.73 5.35 0.54
CA ALA A 137 0.17 4.65 -0.62
C ALA A 137 -0.12 5.60 -1.79
N LEU A 138 -0.62 6.82 -1.53
CA LEU A 138 -0.83 7.85 -2.54
C LEU A 138 0.46 8.62 -2.89
N GLY A 139 1.40 8.74 -1.94
CA GLY A 139 2.69 9.37 -2.15
C GLY A 139 3.58 8.63 -3.15
N TRP A 140 3.42 7.32 -3.30
CA TRP A 140 4.12 6.54 -4.33
C TRP A 140 3.62 6.84 -5.75
N VAL A 141 2.36 7.24 -5.91
CA VAL A 141 1.77 7.65 -7.19
C VAL A 141 2.17 9.09 -7.58
N GLY A 142 2.56 9.94 -6.64
CA GLY A 142 2.86 11.37 -6.88
C GLY A 142 4.32 11.82 -6.75
N SER A 143 5.25 11.01 -6.26
CA SER A 143 6.56 11.52 -5.77
C SER A 143 7.74 11.51 -6.75
N ARG A 144 7.52 11.32 -8.06
CA ARG A 144 8.56 11.62 -9.09
C ARG A 144 8.19 12.82 -9.97
N GLY A 145 7.70 13.91 -9.36
CA GLY A 145 7.29 15.10 -10.12
C GLY A 145 7.50 16.47 -9.48
N TRP A 146 7.92 16.59 -8.21
CA TRP A 146 8.06 17.90 -7.58
C TRP A 146 9.42 18.07 -6.90
N CYS A 147 10.31 18.74 -7.63
CA CYS A 147 11.47 19.40 -7.08
C CYS A 147 11.05 20.34 -5.93
N THR A 148 11.48 20.05 -4.71
CA THR A 148 11.70 21.09 -3.70
C THR A 148 13.07 20.89 -3.08
N ASN A 149 14.00 21.67 -3.61
CA ASN A 149 15.27 22.00 -2.98
C ASN A 149 14.98 22.68 -1.63
N THR A 150 15.18 21.96 -0.53
CA THR A 150 15.34 22.57 0.79
C THR A 150 16.52 21.90 1.49
N SER A 151 17.72 22.35 1.13
CA SER A 151 18.87 22.28 2.04
C SER A 151 19.12 23.68 2.62
N PRO A 152 19.03 23.89 3.95
CA PRO A 152 19.53 25.11 4.55
C PRO A 152 21.04 24.93 4.75
N SER A 153 21.80 25.10 3.68
CA SER A 153 23.26 25.26 3.81
C SER A 153 23.55 26.64 4.40
N ARG A 154 24.01 26.63 5.65
CA ARG A 154 24.71 27.76 6.27
C ARG A 154 25.78 28.25 5.30
N ARG A 155 25.59 29.43 4.70
CA ARG A 155 26.67 30.21 4.12
C ARG A 155 26.71 31.56 4.79
N GLY A 156 27.92 31.90 5.20
CA GLY A 156 28.25 32.99 6.09
C GLY A 156 27.80 34.34 5.54
N PHE A 157 27.29 35.12 6.47
CA PHE A 157 27.14 36.55 6.41
C PHE A 157 28.54 37.17 6.17
N LEU A 158 28.77 37.76 4.99
CA LEU A 158 29.90 38.65 4.74
C LEU A 158 29.34 40.06 4.48
N PRO A 159 29.84 41.11 5.15
CA PRO A 159 29.37 42.47 4.94
C PRO A 159 29.94 43.05 3.63
N MET A 160 29.07 43.58 2.78
CA MET A 160 29.46 44.38 1.61
C MET A 160 29.97 45.76 2.08
N SER A 161 31.16 46.15 1.61
CA SER A 161 31.65 47.53 1.74
C SER A 161 31.19 48.38 0.54
N PRO A 162 31.07 49.71 0.70
CA PRO A 162 30.45 50.57 -0.31
C PRO A 162 31.47 51.24 -1.25
N HIS A 163 31.05 51.37 -2.52
CA HIS A 163 31.39 52.40 -3.51
C HIS A 163 32.85 52.51 -4.05
N ARG A 164 32.97 52.25 -5.36
CA ARG A 164 33.81 53.04 -6.28
C ARG A 164 32.95 53.45 -7.48
N TRP A 165 32.83 54.77 -7.63
CA TRP A 165 32.41 55.63 -8.75
C TRP A 165 31.10 55.28 -9.46
#